data_AF-N1W6A4-F1
#
_entry.id   AF-N1W6A4-F1
#
_cell.length_a   1.000
_cell.length_b   1.000
_cell.length_c   1.000
_cell.angle_alpha   90.00
_cell.angle_beta   90.00
_cell.angle_gamma   90.00
#
_symmetry.space_group_name_H-M   'P 1'
#
loop_
_entity.id
_entity.type
_entity.pdbx_description
1 polymer ?
#
loop_
_entity_poly.entity_id
_entity_poly.type
_entity_poly.pdbx_seq_one_letter_code
_entity_poly.pdbx_strand_id
1 'polypeptide(L)'
;MSRTTLLFTNKLKFNLLILLTYQITFASCNFTQTDQKSGKFIRNLIVLNFASDYLYAAELQTLAREKIGILPNFVPGSEKDTVAKIALGNKLFRDNKLSSNHVQSCITCHPIDGTAAGMDRQSTSRGTFGQLGKRNTPTILNVGFLPIIFWDGRRDTLYNQAIDPFINPIEMSLPSEAELLSRIQNDSSYTLFFENAFPESPTPNIHSIRLTLTAFERSLVSKSRFDDFIETNVQALNKAELDGLKIFLDVGCNRCHNQNLLGGSQFSKLDTVYPYNPNDLGRSEFTGNSDDNFFFKVPPLRNVALTAPYFHDGSVPTLKEAVRRMNHYKLNHTMTDSEIDLIISFLKSLSDKTKIN
;
A
#
# COMPACT_ATOMS: atom_id res chain seq x y z
N MET A 1 17.55 -31.45 4.93
CA MET A 1 16.09 -31.64 4.82
C MET A 1 15.49 -31.63 6.22
N SER A 2 14.90 -30.51 6.62
CA SER A 2 14.60 -30.17 8.01
C SER A 2 13.25 -30.74 8.48
N ARG A 3 13.17 -31.09 9.78
CA ARG A 3 11.99 -31.62 10.52
C ARG A 3 10.67 -30.84 10.33
N THR A 4 10.71 -29.65 9.73
CA THR A 4 9.54 -28.79 9.50
C THR A 4 8.55 -29.38 8.47
N THR A 5 9.02 -30.16 7.49
CA THR A 5 8.15 -30.72 6.44
C THR A 5 7.27 -31.88 6.94
N LEU A 6 7.65 -32.56 8.02
CA LEU A 6 6.85 -33.66 8.60
C LEU A 6 5.70 -33.18 9.51
N LEU A 7 5.76 -31.94 10.02
CA LEU A 7 4.73 -31.38 10.90
C LEU A 7 3.51 -30.84 10.12
N PHE A 8 3.72 -30.39 8.87
CA PHE A 8 2.65 -29.86 8.03
C PHE A 8 1.73 -30.95 7.44
N THR A 9 2.27 -32.12 7.11
CA THR A 9 1.49 -33.24 6.57
C THR A 9 0.60 -33.91 7.63
N ASN A 10 0.99 -33.85 8.91
CA ASN A 10 0.20 -34.42 10.00
C ASN A 10 -0.96 -33.51 10.47
N LYS A 11 -0.82 -32.18 10.44
CA LYS A 11 -1.92 -31.25 10.79
C LYS A 11 -3.06 -31.28 9.76
N LEU A 12 -2.74 -31.45 8.47
CA LEU A 12 -3.75 -31.56 7.41
C LEU A 12 -4.59 -32.84 7.55
N LYS A 13 -3.96 -33.96 7.92
CA LYS A 13 -4.66 -35.23 8.19
C LYS A 13 -5.50 -35.20 9.48
N PHE A 14 -5.07 -34.45 10.51
CA PHE A 14 -5.79 -34.37 11.78
C PHE A 14 -7.06 -33.51 11.69
N ASN A 15 -7.04 -32.41 10.92
CA ASN A 15 -8.22 -31.57 10.71
C ASN A 15 -9.25 -32.20 9.75
N LEU A 16 -8.80 -33.01 8.77
CA LEU A 16 -9.71 -33.81 7.94
C LEU A 16 -10.42 -34.92 8.75
N LEU A 17 -9.77 -35.43 9.80
CA LEU A 17 -10.32 -36.49 10.67
C LEU A 17 -11.35 -35.94 11.67
N ILE A 18 -11.20 -34.69 12.13
CA ILE A 18 -12.16 -34.04 13.04
C ILE A 18 -13.46 -33.64 12.31
N LEU A 19 -13.41 -33.39 11.00
CA LEU A 19 -14.63 -33.20 10.21
C LEU A 19 -15.42 -34.50 9.99
N LEU A 20 -14.77 -35.67 10.12
CA LEU A 20 -15.41 -36.97 9.95
C LEU A 20 -16.04 -37.52 11.24
N THR A 21 -15.66 -37.03 12.42
CA THR A 21 -16.13 -37.57 13.72
C THR A 21 -17.33 -36.83 14.33
N TYR A 22 -17.77 -35.70 13.79
CA TYR A 22 -19.00 -35.01 14.22
C TYR A 22 -20.29 -35.53 13.56
N GLN A 23 -20.24 -36.68 12.89
CA GLN A 23 -21.38 -37.26 12.15
C GLN A 23 -22.10 -38.42 12.85
N ILE A 24 -21.74 -38.79 14.08
CA ILE A 24 -22.35 -39.96 14.76
C ILE A 24 -22.75 -39.63 16.20
N THR A 25 -23.66 -38.69 16.40
CA THR A 25 -24.54 -38.63 17.57
C THR A 25 -25.66 -37.64 17.27
N PHE A 26 -26.79 -38.13 16.78
CA PHE A 26 -28.16 -37.58 16.87
C PHE A 26 -29.00 -38.23 15.78
N ALA A 27 -29.35 -39.50 15.98
CA ALA A 27 -30.36 -40.19 15.19
C ALA A 27 -31.19 -41.07 16.14
N SER A 28 -32.04 -40.43 16.94
CA SER A 28 -33.07 -41.09 17.73
C SER A 28 -34.28 -40.18 17.85
N CYS A 29 -34.99 -39.96 16.74
CA CYS A 29 -36.44 -39.77 16.73
C CYS A 29 -36.95 -39.78 15.27
N ASN A 30 -37.95 -40.62 15.04
CA ASN A 30 -38.61 -40.81 13.75
C ASN A 30 -39.33 -39.53 13.31
N PHE A 31 -38.86 -38.91 12.22
CA PHE A 31 -39.65 -37.98 11.42
C PHE A 31 -39.41 -38.26 9.93
N THR A 32 -40.46 -38.76 9.28
CA THR A 32 -40.77 -38.74 7.83
C THR A 32 -39.63 -38.89 6.82
N GLN A 33 -39.57 -40.07 6.18
CA GLN A 33 -38.52 -40.57 5.28
C GLN A 33 -38.44 -39.93 3.88
N THR A 34 -39.25 -38.92 3.58
CA THR A 34 -39.24 -38.22 2.28
C THR A 34 -38.38 -36.96 2.26
N ASP A 35 -38.05 -36.35 3.41
CA ASP A 35 -37.20 -35.14 3.50
C ASP A 35 -35.71 -35.43 3.79
N GLN A 36 -35.36 -36.65 4.21
CA GLN A 36 -33.97 -37.00 4.55
C GLN A 36 -33.06 -37.18 3.32
N LYS A 37 -33.59 -37.64 2.18
CA LYS A 37 -32.78 -37.84 0.96
C LYS A 37 -32.46 -36.51 0.27
N SER A 38 -33.44 -35.60 0.17
CA SER A 38 -33.23 -34.24 -0.34
C SER A 38 -32.29 -33.46 0.57
N GLY A 39 -32.47 -33.53 1.90
CA GLY A 39 -31.59 -32.90 2.88
C GLY A 39 -30.15 -33.42 2.84
N LYS A 40 -29.96 -34.74 2.68
CA LYS A 40 -28.62 -35.35 2.54
C LYS A 40 -27.95 -34.95 1.22
N PHE A 41 -28.70 -34.88 0.12
CA PHE A 41 -28.19 -34.44 -1.18
C PHE A 41 -27.78 -32.97 -1.17
N ILE A 42 -28.64 -32.08 -0.66
CA ILE A 42 -28.37 -30.64 -0.51
C ILE A 42 -27.14 -30.43 0.38
N ARG A 43 -27.05 -31.15 1.50
CA ARG A 43 -25.89 -31.08 2.40
C ARG A 43 -24.59 -31.54 1.73
N ASN A 44 -24.63 -32.64 0.97
CA ASN A 44 -23.45 -33.12 0.24
C ASN A 44 -23.01 -32.11 -0.82
N LEU A 45 -23.95 -31.47 -1.53
CA LEU A 45 -23.65 -30.44 -2.52
C LEU A 45 -23.02 -29.20 -1.87
N ILE A 46 -23.53 -28.77 -0.71
CA ILE A 46 -22.97 -27.67 0.08
C ILE A 46 -21.53 -27.99 0.50
N VAL A 47 -21.28 -29.18 1.05
CA VAL A 47 -19.93 -29.61 1.47
C VAL A 47 -18.96 -29.66 0.28
N LEU A 48 -19.40 -30.16 -0.87
CA LEU A 48 -18.57 -30.21 -2.08
C LEU A 48 -18.22 -28.81 -2.59
N ASN A 49 -19.19 -27.89 -2.61
CA ASN A 49 -18.95 -26.49 -3.02
C ASN A 49 -17.96 -25.80 -2.07
N PHE A 50 -18.15 -25.93 -0.75
CA PHE A 50 -17.20 -25.38 0.23
C PHE A 50 -15.79 -25.95 0.08
N ALA A 51 -15.66 -27.26 -0.17
CA ALA A 51 -14.36 -27.87 -0.41
C ALA A 51 -13.70 -27.34 -1.70
N SER A 52 -14.49 -27.12 -2.76
CA SER A 52 -13.99 -26.56 -4.01
C SER A 52 -13.55 -25.10 -3.88
N ASP A 53 -14.31 -24.27 -3.18
CA ASP A 53 -13.96 -22.87 -2.92
C ASP A 53 -12.71 -22.75 -2.05
N TYR A 54 -12.59 -23.60 -1.04
CA TYR A 54 -11.40 -23.66 -0.19
C TYR A 54 -10.16 -24.04 -0.99
N LEU A 55 -10.25 -25.05 -1.86
CA LEU A 55 -9.14 -25.47 -2.71
C LEU A 55 -8.74 -24.36 -3.68
N TYR A 56 -9.72 -23.73 -4.34
CA TYR A 56 -9.50 -22.58 -5.23
C TYR A 56 -8.76 -21.43 -4.49
N ALA A 57 -9.22 -21.10 -3.29
CA ALA A 57 -8.58 -20.07 -2.47
C ALA A 57 -7.14 -20.44 -2.05
N ALA A 58 -6.90 -21.71 -1.70
CA ALA A 58 -5.58 -22.19 -1.32
C ALA A 58 -4.58 -22.21 -2.49
N GLU A 59 -5.04 -22.58 -3.69
CA GLU A 59 -4.24 -22.52 -4.92
C GLU A 59 -3.89 -21.07 -5.26
N LEU A 60 -4.86 -20.15 -5.22
CA LEU A 60 -4.61 -18.73 -5.44
C LEU A 60 -3.70 -18.12 -4.39
N GLN A 61 -3.82 -18.51 -3.11
CA GLN A 61 -2.92 -18.05 -2.05
C GLN A 61 -1.47 -18.43 -2.38
N THR A 62 -1.26 -19.66 -2.86
CA THR A 62 0.07 -20.15 -3.26
C THR A 62 0.61 -19.34 -4.44
N LEU A 63 -0.20 -19.12 -5.49
CA LEU A 63 0.20 -18.34 -6.65
C LEU A 63 0.48 -16.87 -6.29
N ALA A 64 -0.34 -16.27 -5.42
CA ALA A 64 -0.16 -14.90 -4.95
C ALA A 64 1.14 -14.75 -4.15
N ARG A 65 1.50 -15.71 -3.29
CA ARG A 65 2.80 -15.72 -2.61
C ARG A 65 3.98 -15.72 -3.57
N GLU A 66 3.89 -16.47 -4.66
CA GLU A 66 4.96 -16.55 -5.66
C GLU A 66 5.05 -15.26 -6.51
N LYS A 67 3.91 -14.73 -6.96
CA LYS A 67 3.86 -13.63 -7.93
C LYS A 67 3.86 -12.23 -7.31
N ILE A 68 3.35 -12.10 -6.08
CA ILE A 68 3.23 -10.83 -5.35
C ILE A 68 4.15 -10.84 -4.13
N GLY A 69 4.12 -11.88 -3.30
CA GLY A 69 4.92 -11.95 -2.08
C GLY A 69 4.23 -11.36 -0.84
N ILE A 70 4.87 -11.52 0.31
CA ILE A 70 4.33 -11.19 1.64
C ILE A 70 4.96 -9.89 2.14
N LEU A 71 4.14 -8.99 2.73
CA LEU A 71 4.68 -7.80 3.40
C LEU A 71 5.69 -8.19 4.48
N PRO A 72 6.95 -7.73 4.42
CA PRO A 72 7.93 -8.08 5.43
C PRO A 72 7.53 -7.57 6.80
N ASN A 73 7.83 -8.35 7.85
CA ASN A 73 7.53 -7.96 9.23
C ASN A 73 8.35 -6.76 9.71
N PHE A 74 9.47 -6.46 9.05
CA PHE A 74 10.35 -5.34 9.36
C PHE A 74 10.57 -4.51 8.10
N VAL A 75 10.55 -3.19 8.29
CA VAL A 75 10.79 -2.24 7.21
C VAL A 75 12.29 -2.15 6.95
N PRO A 76 12.76 -2.21 5.70
CA PRO A 76 14.19 -2.13 5.41
C PRO A 76 14.85 -0.88 6.00
N GLY A 77 15.90 -1.08 6.81
CA GLY A 77 16.65 -0.01 7.45
C GLY A 77 16.06 0.50 8.76
N SER A 78 15.01 -0.13 9.29
CA SER A 78 14.36 0.29 10.55
C SER A 78 15.03 -0.24 11.82
N GLU A 79 16.19 -0.89 11.72
CA GLU A 79 16.85 -1.55 12.87
C GLU A 79 17.30 -0.55 13.94
N LYS A 80 17.45 0.73 13.57
CA LYS A 80 17.85 1.83 14.46
C LYS A 80 16.72 2.81 14.78
N ASP A 81 15.48 2.50 14.39
CA ASP A 81 14.30 3.36 14.58
C ASP A 81 13.72 3.12 15.98
N THR A 82 14.18 3.91 16.95
CA THR A 82 13.69 3.84 18.33
C THR A 82 12.35 4.55 18.48
N VAL A 83 11.57 4.20 19.52
CA VAL A 83 10.31 4.89 19.85
C VAL A 83 10.53 6.40 20.00
N ALA A 84 11.65 6.83 20.59
CA ALA A 84 12.00 8.24 20.73
C ALA A 84 12.25 8.94 19.38
N LYS A 85 12.93 8.29 18.44
CA LYS A 85 13.13 8.84 17.08
C LYS A 85 11.82 8.95 16.31
N ILE A 86 10.96 7.93 16.42
CA ILE A 86 9.62 7.93 15.81
C ILE A 86 8.78 9.07 16.41
N ALA A 87 8.83 9.28 17.73
CA ALA A 87 8.10 10.36 18.40
C ALA A 87 8.58 11.76 17.96
N LEU A 88 9.89 11.97 17.85
CA LEU A 88 10.45 13.22 17.31
C LEU A 88 10.08 13.42 15.84
N GLY A 89 10.18 12.38 15.01
CA GLY A 89 9.75 12.44 13.61
C GLY A 89 8.27 12.79 13.46
N ASN A 90 7.40 12.18 14.28
CA ASN A 90 5.97 12.51 14.32
C ASN A 90 5.72 13.98 14.71
N LYS A 91 6.50 14.53 15.66
CA LYS A 91 6.41 15.96 16.01
C LYS A 91 6.82 16.83 14.83
N LEU A 92 7.95 16.57 14.18
CA LEU A 92 8.42 17.31 13.00
C LEU A 92 7.41 17.24 11.85
N PHE A 93 6.88 16.06 11.56
CA PHE A 93 5.92 15.80 10.47
C PHE A 93 4.63 16.64 10.58
N ARG A 94 4.26 17.06 11.79
CA ARG A 94 3.03 17.79 12.10
C ARG A 94 3.27 19.27 12.40
N ASP A 95 4.52 19.74 12.42
CA ASP A 95 4.83 21.08 12.90
C ASP A 95 4.71 22.11 11.77
N ASN A 96 3.59 22.85 11.77
CA ASN A 96 3.36 23.88 10.78
C ASN A 96 4.39 25.00 10.83
N LYS A 97 5.06 25.25 11.97
CA LYS A 97 6.10 26.28 12.10
C LYS A 97 7.30 26.04 11.19
N LEU A 98 7.42 24.84 10.62
CA LEU A 98 8.49 24.48 9.70
C LEU A 98 8.17 24.79 8.22
N SER A 99 7.02 25.42 7.92
CA SER A 99 6.75 26.04 6.62
C SER A 99 7.01 27.55 6.64
N SER A 100 7.26 28.13 5.48
CA SER A 100 7.62 29.55 5.30
C SER A 100 6.72 30.53 6.07
N ASN A 101 5.40 30.32 6.00
CA ASN A 101 4.37 31.16 6.62
C ASN A 101 3.63 30.47 7.79
N HIS A 102 4.16 29.35 8.29
CA HIS A 102 3.64 28.63 9.46
C HIS A 102 2.25 28.00 9.32
N VAL A 103 1.79 27.66 8.11
CA VAL A 103 0.43 27.10 7.88
C VAL A 103 0.42 25.67 7.33
N GLN A 104 1.55 25.15 6.87
CA GLN A 104 1.66 23.84 6.25
C GLN A 104 2.68 22.95 6.98
N SER A 105 2.42 21.65 7.03
CA SER A 105 3.37 20.60 7.40
C SER A 105 3.13 19.36 6.54
N CYS A 106 3.89 18.30 6.77
CA CYS A 106 3.75 17.06 5.99
C CYS A 106 2.32 16.50 6.10
N ILE A 107 1.68 16.62 7.27
CA ILE A 107 0.31 16.13 7.47
C ILE A 107 -0.75 16.88 6.67
N THR A 108 -0.46 18.10 6.20
CA THR A 108 -1.40 18.85 5.34
C THR A 108 -1.65 18.11 4.02
N CYS A 109 -0.60 17.54 3.43
CA CYS A 109 -0.71 16.77 2.18
C CYS A 109 -0.83 15.26 2.44
N HIS A 110 -0.27 14.77 3.55
CA HIS A 110 -0.28 13.36 3.95
C HIS A 110 -1.04 13.15 5.29
N PRO A 111 -2.36 13.39 5.32
CA PRO A 111 -3.16 13.25 6.54
C PRO A 111 -3.17 11.81 7.06
N ILE A 112 -2.97 11.67 8.37
CA ILE A 112 -2.91 10.40 9.11
C ILE A 112 -3.71 10.46 10.43
N ASP A 113 -4.73 11.31 10.48
CA ASP A 113 -5.55 11.69 11.64
C ASP A 113 -6.72 10.72 11.95
N GLY A 114 -6.44 9.41 11.91
CA GLY A 114 -7.42 8.37 12.23
C GLY A 114 -7.79 7.57 10.99
N THR A 115 -8.80 8.02 10.23
CA THR A 115 -9.32 7.29 9.06
C THR A 115 -8.62 7.62 7.74
N ALA A 116 -7.83 8.70 7.70
CA ALA A 116 -7.15 9.14 6.49
C ALA A 116 -6.14 8.11 5.96
N ALA A 117 -6.11 7.99 4.63
CA ALA A 117 -5.27 7.05 3.89
C ALA A 117 -3.88 7.61 3.55
N GLY A 118 -3.40 8.64 4.25
CA GLY A 118 -2.05 9.17 4.04
C GLY A 118 -1.87 10.09 2.83
N MET A 119 -2.96 10.60 2.25
CA MET A 119 -2.96 11.59 1.17
C MET A 119 -4.21 12.49 1.21
N ASP A 120 -4.11 13.69 0.65
CA ASP A 120 -5.10 14.79 0.80
C ASP A 120 -6.33 14.73 -0.12
N ARG A 121 -6.39 13.76 -1.03
CA ARG A 121 -7.49 13.53 -1.99
C ARG A 121 -7.75 14.69 -2.94
N GLN A 122 -6.74 15.52 -3.18
CA GLN A 122 -6.75 16.54 -4.22
C GLN A 122 -6.14 15.98 -5.51
N SER A 123 -6.51 16.53 -6.68
CA SER A 123 -5.83 16.20 -7.94
C SER A 123 -4.34 16.55 -7.84
N THR A 124 -4.03 17.77 -7.42
CA THR A 124 -2.69 18.17 -6.99
C THR A 124 -2.80 18.99 -5.71
N SER A 125 -1.82 18.86 -4.81
CA SER A 125 -1.83 19.53 -3.52
C SER A 125 -1.49 21.02 -3.63
N ARG A 126 -1.99 21.81 -2.68
CA ARG A 126 -1.65 23.23 -2.55
C ARG A 126 -0.42 23.39 -1.66
N GLY A 127 0.52 24.21 -2.11
CA GLY A 127 1.65 24.68 -1.31
C GLY A 127 1.23 25.75 -0.31
N THR A 128 2.20 26.21 0.49
CA THR A 128 1.97 27.03 1.67
C THR A 128 1.41 28.42 1.33
N PHE A 129 1.62 28.90 0.11
CA PHE A 129 1.04 30.14 -0.43
C PHE A 129 -0.06 29.88 -1.48
N GLY A 130 -0.59 28.66 -1.54
CA GLY A 130 -1.75 28.30 -2.35
C GLY A 130 -1.45 27.89 -3.80
N GLN A 131 -0.18 27.87 -4.23
CA GLN A 131 0.22 27.36 -5.54
C GLN A 131 -0.15 25.89 -5.67
N LEU A 132 -0.63 25.47 -6.84
CA LEU A 132 -0.88 24.06 -7.11
C LEU A 132 0.43 23.36 -7.49
N GLY A 133 0.65 22.19 -6.89
CA GLY A 133 1.70 21.28 -7.33
C GLY A 133 1.41 20.70 -8.72
N LYS A 134 2.42 20.05 -9.30
CA LYS A 134 2.31 19.40 -10.61
C LYS A 134 1.69 18.01 -10.56
N ARG A 135 1.83 17.32 -9.42
CA ARG A 135 1.49 15.90 -9.28
C ARG A 135 0.57 15.65 -8.09
N ASN A 136 -0.22 14.59 -8.18
CA ASN A 136 -1.00 14.03 -7.10
C ASN A 136 -0.07 13.54 -5.99
N THR A 137 -0.49 13.75 -4.75
CA THR A 137 0.24 13.33 -3.56
C THR A 137 0.00 11.83 -3.30
N PRO A 138 1.03 10.97 -3.39
CA PRO A 138 0.89 9.56 -3.06
C PRO A 138 0.61 9.36 -1.57
N THR A 139 0.04 8.22 -1.21
CA THR A 139 -0.07 7.83 0.21
C THR A 139 1.30 7.71 0.87
N ILE A 140 1.42 8.20 2.11
CA ILE A 140 2.58 7.98 2.98
C ILE A 140 2.59 6.58 3.62
N LEU A 141 1.46 5.86 3.58
CA LEU A 141 1.36 4.54 4.19
C LEU A 141 2.21 3.52 3.42
N ASN A 142 2.97 2.70 4.15
CA ASN A 142 3.94 1.74 3.63
C ASN A 142 5.10 2.35 2.82
N VAL A 143 5.31 3.68 2.87
CA VAL A 143 6.38 4.35 2.13
C VAL A 143 7.78 3.85 2.53
N GLY A 144 7.94 3.37 3.76
CA GLY A 144 9.17 2.74 4.27
C GLY A 144 9.69 1.55 3.47
N PHE A 145 8.81 0.88 2.72
CA PHE A 145 9.16 -0.29 1.90
C PHE A 145 9.54 0.07 0.46
N LEU A 146 9.42 1.34 0.05
CA LEU A 146 9.70 1.77 -1.32
C LEU A 146 11.21 1.91 -1.57
N PRO A 147 11.75 1.25 -2.62
CA PRO A 147 13.13 1.47 -3.05
C PRO A 147 13.31 2.70 -3.94
N ILE A 148 12.21 3.28 -4.43
CA ILE A 148 12.18 4.44 -5.33
C ILE A 148 11.10 5.40 -4.82
N ILE A 149 11.47 6.65 -4.60
CA ILE A 149 10.60 7.70 -4.03
C ILE A 149 10.26 8.75 -5.09
N PHE A 150 9.05 9.33 -4.98
CA PHE A 150 8.39 10.17 -5.99
C PHE A 150 7.95 9.42 -7.26
N TRP A 151 7.05 10.05 -8.02
CA TRP A 151 6.52 9.55 -9.29
C TRP A 151 7.59 9.39 -10.39
N ASP A 152 8.59 10.27 -10.43
CA ASP A 152 9.72 10.24 -11.37
C ASP A 152 10.91 9.41 -10.86
N GLY A 153 10.90 9.05 -9.58
CA GLY A 153 11.98 8.33 -8.94
C GLY A 153 13.26 9.14 -8.76
N ARG A 154 13.17 10.47 -8.62
CA ARG A 154 14.32 11.36 -8.42
C ARG A 154 15.03 11.18 -7.05
N ARG A 155 14.50 10.32 -6.19
CA ARG A 155 15.08 9.91 -4.91
C ARG A 155 15.06 8.41 -4.76
N ASP A 156 16.14 7.87 -4.23
CA ASP A 156 16.41 6.45 -4.00
C ASP A 156 16.23 6.04 -2.53
N THR A 157 16.06 7.00 -1.62
CA THR A 157 15.86 6.75 -0.19
C THR A 157 14.93 7.78 0.42
N LEU A 158 14.17 7.35 1.44
CA LEU A 158 13.41 8.27 2.30
C LEU A 158 14.31 9.30 2.98
N TYR A 159 15.51 8.89 3.40
CA TYR A 159 16.50 9.79 4.00
C TYR A 159 16.83 10.99 3.10
N ASN A 160 16.89 10.78 1.78
CA ASN A 160 17.12 11.86 0.82
C ASN A 160 15.86 12.66 0.51
N GLN A 161 14.69 12.03 0.53
CA GLN A 161 13.42 12.72 0.26
C GLN A 161 12.92 13.55 1.46
N ALA A 162 13.17 13.13 2.70
CA ALA A 162 12.51 13.65 3.90
C ALA A 162 12.60 15.17 4.10
N ILE A 163 13.63 15.82 3.54
CA ILE A 163 13.81 17.27 3.64
C ILE A 163 13.37 18.06 2.41
N ASP A 164 13.19 17.40 1.25
CA ASP A 164 12.84 18.08 -0.01
C ASP A 164 11.59 18.95 0.14
N PRO A 165 10.49 18.50 0.80
CA PRO A 165 9.28 19.30 0.96
C PRO A 165 9.47 20.63 1.69
N PHE A 166 10.39 20.66 2.66
CA PHE A 166 10.62 21.85 3.48
C PHE A 166 11.11 23.02 2.63
N ILE A 167 11.99 22.76 1.65
CA ILE A 167 12.62 23.79 0.81
C ILE A 167 11.97 23.94 -0.57
N ASN A 168 11.03 23.06 -0.92
CA ASN A 168 10.36 23.13 -2.21
C ASN A 168 9.44 24.37 -2.25
N PRO A 169 9.63 25.31 -3.21
CA PRO A 169 8.88 26.57 -3.27
C PRO A 169 7.37 26.40 -3.56
N ILE A 170 6.95 25.23 -4.07
CA ILE A 170 5.54 24.90 -4.30
C ILE A 170 4.94 24.01 -3.20
N GLU A 171 5.71 23.72 -2.15
CA GLU A 171 5.27 22.99 -0.96
C GLU A 171 5.46 23.90 0.27
N MET A 172 6.41 23.62 1.16
CA MET A 172 6.56 24.35 2.43
C MET A 172 7.46 25.60 2.32
N SER A 173 8.22 25.76 1.24
CA SER A 173 8.89 27.00 0.81
C SER A 173 9.83 27.68 1.84
N LEU A 174 10.54 26.92 2.67
CA LEU A 174 11.68 27.45 3.41
C LEU A 174 12.81 27.86 2.45
N PRO A 175 13.56 28.93 2.74
CA PRO A 175 14.65 29.40 1.89
C PRO A 175 15.85 28.44 1.84
N SER A 176 16.06 27.60 2.86
CA SER A 176 17.18 26.64 2.90
C SER A 176 17.02 25.59 4.00
N GLU A 177 17.84 24.54 3.95
CA GLU A 177 18.00 23.58 5.06
C GLU A 177 18.54 24.27 6.33
N ALA A 178 19.36 25.31 6.19
CA ALA A 178 19.89 26.06 7.34
C ALA A 178 18.78 26.78 8.11
N GLU A 179 17.77 27.31 7.40
CA GLU A 179 16.58 27.90 8.03
C GLU A 179 15.77 26.84 8.78
N LEU A 180 15.56 25.66 8.19
CA LEU A 180 14.90 24.54 8.87
C LEU A 180 15.62 24.19 10.18
N LEU A 181 16.94 24.03 10.12
CA LEU A 181 17.75 23.72 11.29
C LEU A 181 17.67 24.83 12.35
N SER A 182 17.78 26.09 11.93
CA SER A 182 17.72 27.24 12.84
C SER A 182 16.40 27.29 13.59
N ARG A 183 15.26 27.08 12.92
CA ARG A 183 13.94 27.04 13.57
C ARG A 183 13.86 25.94 14.63
N ILE A 184 14.35 24.74 14.32
CA ILE A 184 14.33 23.61 15.25
C ILE A 184 15.25 23.86 16.46
N GLN A 185 16.44 24.42 16.24
CA GLN A 185 17.39 24.75 17.31
C GLN A 185 16.87 25.87 18.23
N ASN A 186 16.07 26.79 17.70
CA ASN A 186 15.52 27.93 18.45
C ASN A 186 14.14 27.65 19.10
N ASP A 187 13.54 26.48 18.89
CA ASP A 187 12.27 26.09 19.55
C ASP A 187 12.55 25.06 20.66
N SER A 188 12.48 25.53 21.91
CA SER A 188 12.74 24.72 23.11
C SER A 188 11.78 23.54 23.28
N SER A 189 10.66 23.49 22.57
CA SER A 189 9.77 22.31 22.58
C SER A 189 10.41 21.07 21.95
N TYR A 190 11.52 21.21 21.22
CA TYR A 190 12.27 20.09 20.65
C TYR A 190 13.34 19.53 21.58
N THR A 191 13.81 20.26 22.59
CA THR A 191 14.96 19.88 23.43
C THR A 191 14.82 18.47 24.00
N LEU A 192 13.74 18.20 24.72
CA LEU A 192 13.50 16.89 25.32
C LEU A 192 13.33 15.77 24.28
N PHE A 193 12.79 16.09 23.09
CA PHE A 193 12.66 15.10 22.03
C PHE A 193 14.03 14.68 21.46
N PHE A 194 14.94 15.63 21.26
CA PHE A 194 16.28 15.30 20.77
C PHE A 194 17.14 14.63 21.84
N GLU A 195 17.04 15.05 23.10
CA GLU A 195 17.68 14.36 24.23
C GLU A 195 17.29 12.88 24.30
N ASN A 196 15.99 12.60 24.15
CA ASN A 196 15.49 11.22 24.16
C ASN A 196 15.86 10.44 22.90
N ALA A 197 15.84 11.08 21.72
CA ALA A 197 16.11 10.42 20.44
C ALA A 197 17.59 10.16 20.18
N PHE A 198 18.48 11.02 20.72
CA PHE A 198 19.93 11.01 20.50
C PHE A 198 20.68 11.35 21.79
N PRO A 199 20.68 10.47 22.81
CA PRO A 199 21.28 10.77 24.12
C PRO A 199 22.79 11.07 24.06
N GLU A 200 23.49 10.53 23.07
CA GLU A 200 24.93 10.77 22.86
C GLU A 200 25.21 12.08 22.08
N SER A 201 24.21 12.63 21.37
CA SER A 201 24.35 13.83 20.56
C SER A 201 22.99 14.56 20.42
N PRO A 202 22.52 15.20 21.52
CA PRO A 202 21.18 15.78 21.59
C PRO A 202 21.04 17.09 20.80
N THR A 203 22.13 17.69 20.32
CA THR A 203 22.07 18.91 19.52
C THR A 203 21.44 18.61 18.15
N PRO A 204 20.35 19.29 17.75
CA PRO A 204 19.75 19.11 16.44
C PRO A 204 20.74 19.40 15.30
N ASN A 205 20.68 18.58 14.26
CA ASN A 205 21.41 18.75 13.01
C ASN A 205 20.59 18.13 11.85
N ILE A 206 20.93 18.42 10.60
CA ILE A 206 20.16 17.92 9.45
C ILE A 206 20.12 16.39 9.39
N HIS A 207 21.20 15.72 9.77
CA HIS A 207 21.24 14.26 9.79
C HIS A 207 20.25 13.68 10.80
N SER A 208 20.19 14.21 12.03
CA SER A 208 19.23 13.77 13.05
C SER A 208 17.77 14.09 12.67
N ILE A 209 17.52 15.21 12.00
CA ILE A 209 16.20 15.54 11.43
C ILE A 209 15.78 14.53 10.38
N ARG A 210 16.64 14.23 9.39
CA ARG A 210 16.35 13.22 8.35
C ARG A 210 16.10 11.84 8.94
N LEU A 211 16.93 11.41 9.90
CA LEU A 211 16.78 10.12 10.56
C LEU A 211 15.44 9.99 11.30
N THR A 212 15.01 11.05 12.00
CA THR A 212 13.77 11.00 12.78
C THR A 212 12.53 11.03 11.89
N LEU A 213 12.51 11.87 10.85
CA LEU A 213 11.45 11.84 9.82
C LEU A 213 11.37 10.47 9.15
N THR A 214 12.51 9.93 8.70
CA THR A 214 12.56 8.60 8.08
C THR A 214 12.05 7.50 9.03
N ALA A 215 12.45 7.54 10.30
CA ALA A 215 11.99 6.58 11.31
C ALA A 215 10.47 6.65 11.50
N PHE A 216 9.91 7.87 11.54
CA PHE A 216 8.47 8.06 11.63
C PHE A 216 7.75 7.53 10.38
N GLU A 217 8.20 7.88 9.18
CA GLU A 217 7.61 7.42 7.92
C GLU A 217 7.65 5.89 7.78
N ARG A 218 8.74 5.25 8.20
CA ARG A 218 8.85 3.79 8.25
C ARG A 218 7.89 3.16 9.26
N SER A 219 7.53 3.86 10.32
CA SER A 219 6.56 3.36 11.30
C SER A 219 5.12 3.32 10.76
N LEU A 220 4.83 4.01 9.64
CA LEU A 220 3.51 4.09 9.02
C LEU A 220 3.19 2.84 8.18
N VAL A 221 3.26 1.66 8.80
CA VAL A 221 2.94 0.37 8.18
C VAL A 221 1.44 0.14 8.22
N SER A 222 0.89 -0.27 7.08
CA SER A 222 -0.52 -0.53 6.86
C SER A 222 -0.75 -1.96 6.36
N LYS A 223 -1.64 -2.69 7.04
CA LYS A 223 -2.00 -4.09 6.73
C LYS A 223 -3.49 -4.23 6.39
N SER A 224 -3.77 -5.12 5.46
CA SER A 224 -5.07 -5.32 4.80
C SER A 224 -5.59 -6.75 4.98
N ARG A 225 -6.80 -7.03 4.49
CA ARG A 225 -7.33 -8.41 4.43
C ARG A 225 -6.53 -9.28 3.46
N PHE A 226 -5.92 -8.69 2.45
CA PHE A 226 -5.02 -9.42 1.55
C PHE A 226 -3.76 -9.93 2.27
N ASP A 227 -3.27 -9.22 3.31
CA ASP A 227 -2.16 -9.71 4.11
C ASP A 227 -2.56 -10.92 4.96
N ASP A 228 -3.75 -10.88 5.58
CA ASP A 228 -4.31 -12.04 6.28
C ASP A 228 -4.44 -13.24 5.32
N PHE A 229 -4.91 -12.99 4.09
CA PHE A 229 -5.02 -13.98 3.03
C PHE A 229 -3.68 -14.58 2.65
N ILE A 230 -2.70 -13.77 2.30
CA ILE A 230 -1.42 -14.27 1.78
C ILE A 230 -0.57 -14.91 2.88
N GLU A 231 -0.72 -14.50 4.14
CA GLU A 231 0.07 -15.04 5.27
C GLU A 231 -0.50 -16.37 5.76
N THR A 232 -1.77 -16.43 6.19
CA THR A 232 -2.26 -17.59 6.97
C THR A 232 -3.71 -18.01 6.73
N ASN A 233 -4.59 -17.12 6.26
CA ASN A 233 -6.03 -17.34 6.24
C ASN A 233 -6.61 -17.38 4.81
N VAL A 234 -6.74 -18.58 4.23
CA VAL A 234 -7.30 -18.76 2.88
C VAL A 234 -8.75 -18.26 2.74
N GLN A 235 -9.49 -18.08 3.83
CA GLN A 235 -10.86 -17.57 3.84
C GLN A 235 -10.93 -16.06 4.07
N ALA A 236 -9.80 -15.35 4.16
CA ALA A 236 -9.78 -13.91 4.38
C ALA A 236 -10.37 -13.11 3.21
N LEU A 237 -10.39 -13.68 2.00
CA LEU A 237 -11.03 -13.12 0.82
C LEU A 237 -12.31 -13.88 0.47
N ASN A 238 -13.32 -13.15 0.00
CA ASN A 238 -14.54 -13.73 -0.57
C ASN A 238 -14.32 -14.13 -2.03
N LYS A 239 -15.31 -14.83 -2.62
CA LYS A 239 -15.22 -15.35 -3.98
C LYS A 239 -14.96 -14.28 -5.04
N ALA A 240 -15.62 -13.12 -4.98
CA ALA A 240 -15.41 -12.04 -5.94
C ALA A 240 -14.00 -11.41 -5.84
N GLU A 241 -13.47 -11.28 -4.62
CA GLU A 241 -12.10 -10.83 -4.38
C GLU A 241 -11.07 -11.84 -4.92
N LEU A 242 -11.32 -13.15 -4.74
CA LEU A 242 -10.50 -14.23 -5.28
C LEU A 242 -10.52 -14.27 -6.82
N ASP A 243 -11.71 -14.15 -7.42
CA ASP A 243 -11.87 -14.10 -8.88
C ASP A 243 -11.16 -12.85 -9.46
N GLY A 244 -11.28 -11.71 -8.78
CA GLY A 244 -10.53 -10.49 -9.13
C GLY A 244 -9.02 -10.66 -9.05
N LEU A 245 -8.51 -11.32 -8.01
CA LEU A 245 -7.09 -11.66 -7.87
C LEU A 245 -6.64 -12.58 -9.02
N LYS A 246 -7.44 -13.59 -9.37
CA LYS A 246 -7.12 -14.49 -10.48
C LYS A 246 -7.02 -13.73 -11.80
N ILE A 247 -8.00 -12.88 -12.11
CA ILE A 247 -7.96 -12.04 -13.31
C ILE A 247 -6.72 -11.14 -13.30
N PHE A 248 -6.43 -10.46 -12.18
CA PHE A 248 -5.26 -9.59 -12.04
C PHE A 248 -3.93 -10.31 -12.34
N LEU A 249 -3.80 -11.56 -11.91
CA LEU A 249 -2.62 -12.40 -12.17
C LEU A 249 -2.58 -12.91 -13.62
N ASP A 250 -3.71 -13.37 -14.17
CA ASP A 250 -3.78 -13.98 -15.50
C ASP A 250 -3.54 -12.97 -16.63
N VAL A 251 -4.16 -11.79 -16.50
CA VAL A 251 -4.04 -10.72 -17.51
C VAL A 251 -2.68 -10.02 -17.42
N GLY A 252 -1.91 -10.27 -16.36
CA GLY A 252 -0.53 -9.81 -16.24
C GLY A 252 -0.34 -8.44 -15.60
N CYS A 253 -1.31 -7.93 -14.82
CA CYS A 253 -1.13 -6.69 -14.06
C CYS A 253 0.09 -6.77 -13.12
N ASN A 254 0.33 -7.96 -12.57
CA ASN A 254 1.49 -8.28 -11.72
C ASN A 254 2.85 -8.19 -12.45
N ARG A 255 2.91 -8.06 -13.78
CA ARG A 255 4.20 -7.79 -14.47
C ARG A 255 4.77 -6.45 -14.04
N CYS A 256 3.90 -5.46 -13.78
CA CYS A 256 4.28 -4.15 -13.25
C CYS A 256 4.04 -4.05 -11.74
N HIS A 257 2.87 -4.51 -11.30
CA HIS A 257 2.40 -4.44 -9.92
C HIS A 257 2.72 -5.71 -9.12
N ASN A 258 4.01 -5.95 -8.88
CA ASN A 258 4.55 -7.10 -8.15
C ASN A 258 5.23 -6.68 -6.84
N GLN A 259 5.85 -7.66 -6.19
CA GLN A 259 6.48 -7.54 -4.88
C GLN A 259 5.46 -7.15 -3.82
N ASN A 260 5.95 -7.00 -2.60
CA ASN A 260 5.12 -6.94 -1.41
C ASN A 260 4.20 -5.71 -1.34
N LEU A 261 4.41 -4.71 -2.20
CA LEU A 261 3.58 -3.50 -2.33
C LEU A 261 2.70 -3.47 -3.59
N LEU A 262 2.77 -4.51 -4.44
CA LEU A 262 2.11 -4.55 -5.75
C LEU A 262 2.50 -3.33 -6.61
N GLY A 263 3.80 -3.02 -6.67
CA GLY A 263 4.36 -1.85 -7.33
C GLY A 263 5.49 -1.20 -6.54
N GLY A 264 6.02 -0.09 -7.07
CA GLY A 264 7.01 0.75 -6.40
C GLY A 264 8.48 0.46 -6.71
N SER A 265 8.77 -0.66 -7.38
CA SER A 265 10.13 -1.16 -7.62
C SER A 265 10.68 -0.93 -9.04
N GLN A 266 9.86 -0.43 -9.97
CA GLN A 266 10.24 -0.25 -11.37
C GLN A 266 9.53 0.93 -12.02
N PHE A 267 10.05 1.35 -13.16
CA PHE A 267 9.43 2.36 -14.02
C PHE A 267 8.66 1.70 -15.15
N SER A 268 7.60 2.36 -15.60
CA SER A 268 6.88 1.97 -16.81
C SER A 268 6.38 3.20 -17.56
N LYS A 269 6.38 3.13 -18.89
CA LYS A 269 5.92 4.22 -19.75
C LYS A 269 4.40 4.36 -19.70
N LEU A 270 3.86 5.45 -19.18
CA LEU A 270 2.42 5.74 -19.19
C LEU A 270 2.05 6.49 -20.48
N ASP A 271 2.10 5.79 -21.60
CA ASP A 271 1.92 6.38 -22.92
C ASP A 271 1.35 5.36 -23.90
N THR A 272 0.67 5.85 -24.94
CA THR A 272 0.19 5.06 -26.09
C THR A 272 0.66 5.72 -27.39
N VAL A 273 -0.18 5.74 -28.43
CA VAL A 273 0.06 6.58 -29.61
C VAL A 273 -0.03 8.06 -29.23
N TYR A 274 -0.83 8.39 -28.22
CA TYR A 274 -0.95 9.73 -27.66
C TYR A 274 -0.60 9.72 -26.16
N PRO A 275 0.20 10.70 -25.68
CA PRO A 275 0.53 10.81 -24.27
C PRO A 275 -0.70 11.15 -23.45
N TYR A 276 -0.84 10.45 -22.32
CA TYR A 276 -1.90 10.70 -21.35
C TYR A 276 -1.90 12.17 -20.87
N ASN A 277 -0.72 12.70 -20.58
CA ASN A 277 -0.51 14.10 -20.22
C ASN A 277 0.84 14.58 -20.80
N PRO A 278 0.85 15.38 -21.88
CA PRO A 278 2.10 15.81 -22.52
C PRO A 278 2.91 16.81 -21.68
N ASN A 279 2.35 17.37 -20.60
CA ASN A 279 2.99 18.38 -19.77
C ASN A 279 3.77 17.80 -18.59
N ASP A 280 3.73 16.48 -18.37
CA ASP A 280 4.52 15.78 -17.37
C ASP A 280 5.34 14.69 -18.06
N LEU A 281 6.63 14.94 -18.24
CA LEU A 281 7.51 14.01 -18.95
C LEU A 281 8.00 12.88 -18.03
N GLY A 282 7.55 12.84 -16.78
CA GLY A 282 7.87 11.81 -15.80
C GLY A 282 9.34 11.84 -15.41
N ARG A 283 9.99 10.69 -15.56
CA ARG A 283 11.39 10.45 -15.18
C ARG A 283 12.39 11.32 -15.93
N SER A 284 12.13 11.62 -17.19
CA SER A 284 13.02 12.45 -18.02
C SER A 284 13.21 13.88 -17.48
N GLU A 285 12.25 14.43 -16.72
CA GLU A 285 12.40 15.75 -16.08
C GLU A 285 13.57 15.78 -15.09
N PHE A 286 13.93 14.62 -14.53
CA PHE A 286 15.07 14.45 -13.65
C PHE A 286 16.31 13.94 -14.38
N THR A 287 16.18 12.96 -15.27
CA THR A 287 17.34 12.33 -15.92
C THR A 287 17.90 13.14 -17.09
N GLY A 288 17.09 14.02 -17.70
CA GLY A 288 17.43 14.75 -18.92
C GLY A 288 17.47 13.88 -20.18
N ASN A 289 17.18 12.58 -20.08
CA ASN A 289 17.16 11.66 -21.21
C ASN A 289 15.75 11.57 -21.81
N SER A 290 15.62 11.86 -23.10
CA SER A 290 14.35 11.73 -23.83
C SER A 290 13.80 10.31 -23.89
N ASP A 291 14.67 9.29 -23.75
CA ASP A 291 14.23 7.89 -23.72
C ASP A 291 13.41 7.56 -22.47
N ASP A 292 13.56 8.37 -21.41
CA ASP A 292 12.77 8.28 -20.17
C ASP A 292 11.44 9.07 -20.24
N ASN A 293 11.08 9.63 -21.40
CA ASN A 293 9.84 10.40 -21.55
C ASN A 293 8.61 9.55 -21.22
N PHE A 294 7.77 10.10 -20.34
CA PHE A 294 6.52 9.49 -19.86
C PHE A 294 6.71 8.20 -19.06
N PHE A 295 7.95 7.90 -18.62
CA PHE A 295 8.18 6.85 -17.63
C PHE A 295 7.88 7.36 -16.24
N PHE A 296 7.08 6.59 -15.49
CA PHE A 296 6.77 6.85 -14.10
C PHE A 296 7.06 5.60 -13.27
N LYS A 297 7.44 5.81 -12.00
CA LYS A 297 7.47 4.73 -11.02
C LYS A 297 6.07 4.12 -10.95
N VAL A 298 5.98 2.82 -11.16
CA VAL A 298 4.72 2.08 -10.99
C VAL A 298 4.26 2.27 -9.54
N PRO A 299 3.08 2.86 -9.25
CA PRO A 299 2.68 3.11 -7.88
C PRO A 299 2.33 1.79 -7.16
N PRO A 300 2.62 1.67 -5.85
CA PRO A 300 2.00 0.64 -5.01
C PRO A 300 0.49 0.64 -5.12
N LEU A 301 -0.15 -0.53 -5.01
CA LEU A 301 -1.61 -0.65 -5.00
C LEU A 301 -2.20 -0.86 -3.60
N ARG A 302 -1.37 -0.95 -2.56
CA ARG A 302 -1.86 -0.93 -1.18
C ARG A 302 -2.62 0.36 -0.92
N ASN A 303 -3.79 0.27 -0.31
CA ASN A 303 -4.72 1.37 -0.09
C ASN A 303 -5.27 2.06 -1.34
N VAL A 304 -5.11 1.51 -2.56
CA VAL A 304 -5.54 2.19 -3.81
C VAL A 304 -7.04 2.53 -3.84
N ALA A 305 -7.87 1.73 -3.18
CA ALA A 305 -9.30 2.02 -3.10
C ALA A 305 -9.62 3.25 -2.22
N LEU A 306 -8.67 3.74 -1.43
CA LEU A 306 -8.80 4.85 -0.47
C LEU A 306 -8.13 6.16 -0.92
N THR A 307 -7.44 6.12 -2.06
CA THR A 307 -6.48 7.15 -2.51
C THR A 307 -6.87 7.73 -3.86
N ALA A 308 -8.16 7.96 -4.10
CA ALA A 308 -8.60 8.76 -5.24
C ALA A 308 -8.21 10.23 -5.03
N PRO A 309 -8.02 11.02 -6.11
CA PRO A 309 -8.04 10.62 -7.52
C PRO A 309 -6.74 9.93 -7.98
N TYR A 310 -6.73 9.40 -9.20
CA TYR A 310 -5.73 8.47 -9.73
C TYR A 310 -4.82 9.06 -10.81
N PHE A 311 -3.69 8.38 -11.04
CA PHE A 311 -2.54 8.76 -11.87
C PHE A 311 -1.71 9.92 -11.31
N HIS A 312 -0.57 10.19 -11.95
CA HIS A 312 0.43 11.12 -11.45
C HIS A 312 -0.08 12.55 -11.31
N ASP A 313 -1.14 12.94 -12.01
CA ASP A 313 -1.75 14.28 -11.97
C ASP A 313 -3.12 14.31 -11.28
N GLY A 314 -3.61 13.15 -10.80
CA GLY A 314 -4.90 13.06 -10.12
C GLY A 314 -6.09 13.45 -10.98
N SER A 315 -6.01 13.30 -12.31
CA SER A 315 -7.11 13.69 -13.21
C SER A 315 -8.23 12.64 -13.30
N VAL A 316 -7.97 11.40 -12.86
CA VAL A 316 -8.94 10.30 -12.98
C VAL A 316 -9.67 10.07 -11.66
N PRO A 317 -10.99 10.31 -11.58
CA PRO A 317 -11.68 10.39 -10.29
C PRO A 317 -12.08 9.03 -9.69
N THR A 318 -12.17 7.96 -10.50
CA THR A 318 -12.69 6.67 -10.04
C THR A 318 -11.74 5.51 -10.32
N LEU A 319 -11.72 4.53 -9.41
CA LEU A 319 -10.89 3.34 -9.55
C LEU A 319 -11.28 2.53 -10.79
N LYS A 320 -12.58 2.50 -11.11
CA LYS A 320 -13.10 1.83 -12.31
C LYS A 320 -12.52 2.42 -13.58
N GLU A 321 -12.49 3.74 -13.68
CA GLU A 321 -11.88 4.42 -14.82
C GLU A 321 -10.36 4.23 -14.86
N ALA A 322 -9.69 4.25 -13.70
CA ALA A 322 -8.25 3.98 -13.64
C ALA A 322 -7.90 2.56 -14.15
N VAL A 323 -8.66 1.54 -13.75
CA VAL A 323 -8.50 0.15 -14.24
C VAL A 323 -8.79 0.07 -15.75
N ARG A 324 -9.86 0.72 -16.22
CA ARG A 324 -10.19 0.75 -17.66
C ARG A 324 -9.08 1.37 -18.50
N ARG A 325 -8.51 2.49 -18.06
CA ARG A 325 -7.38 3.15 -18.76
C ARG A 325 -6.11 2.30 -18.71
N MET A 326 -5.79 1.69 -17.57
CA MET A 326 -4.66 0.76 -17.47
C MET A 326 -4.80 -0.44 -18.41
N ASN A 327 -6.01 -0.98 -18.55
CA ASN A 327 -6.29 -2.05 -19.51
C ASN A 327 -5.96 -1.60 -20.94
N HIS A 328 -6.42 -0.41 -21.35
CA HIS A 328 -6.12 0.17 -22.66
C HIS A 328 -4.62 0.45 -22.89
N TYR A 329 -3.91 0.94 -21.86
CA TYR A 329 -2.51 1.34 -21.99
C TYR A 329 -1.52 0.18 -21.96
N LYS A 330 -1.83 -0.91 -21.24
CA LYS A 330 -0.82 -1.91 -20.86
C LYS A 330 -1.14 -3.34 -21.29
N LEU A 331 -2.38 -3.63 -21.65
CA LEU A 331 -2.82 -5.00 -21.88
C LEU A 331 -3.39 -5.16 -23.29
N ASN A 332 -3.03 -6.27 -23.95
CA ASN A 332 -3.67 -6.69 -25.19
C ASN A 332 -4.88 -7.60 -24.90
N HIS A 333 -5.69 -7.20 -23.92
CA HIS A 333 -6.93 -7.87 -23.51
C HIS A 333 -7.96 -6.78 -23.34
N THR A 334 -9.15 -6.91 -23.94
CA THR A 334 -10.23 -5.94 -23.70
C THR A 334 -11.11 -6.49 -22.59
N MET A 335 -10.96 -5.93 -21.39
CA MET A 335 -11.74 -6.37 -20.23
C MET A 335 -13.21 -5.93 -20.34
N THR A 336 -14.11 -6.83 -19.98
CA THR A 336 -15.52 -6.54 -19.74
C THR A 336 -15.70 -5.73 -18.44
N ASP A 337 -16.81 -5.01 -18.31
CA ASP A 337 -17.13 -4.28 -17.08
C ASP A 337 -17.22 -5.22 -15.86
N SER A 338 -17.68 -6.47 -16.05
CA SER A 338 -17.73 -7.48 -14.98
C SER A 338 -16.33 -7.91 -14.52
N GLU A 339 -15.38 -8.11 -15.43
CA GLU A 339 -13.98 -8.39 -15.06
C GLU A 339 -13.36 -7.20 -14.31
N ILE A 340 -13.64 -5.96 -14.77
CA ILE A 340 -13.18 -4.75 -14.10
C ILE A 340 -13.75 -4.68 -12.67
N ASP A 341 -15.03 -4.97 -12.47
CA ASP A 341 -15.67 -4.94 -11.15
C ASP A 341 -15.10 -6.03 -10.20
N LEU A 342 -14.71 -7.19 -10.74
CA LEU A 342 -13.99 -8.21 -9.97
C LEU A 342 -12.59 -7.75 -9.58
N ILE A 343 -11.81 -7.15 -10.50
CA ILE A 343 -10.52 -6.54 -10.18
C ILE A 343 -10.67 -5.48 -9.10
N ILE A 344 -11.67 -4.61 -9.19
CA ILE A 344 -11.94 -3.60 -8.16
C ILE A 344 -12.25 -4.25 -6.81
N SER A 345 -12.99 -5.36 -6.80
CA SER A 345 -13.24 -6.12 -5.58
C SER A 345 -11.95 -6.60 -4.94
N PHE A 346 -11.02 -7.16 -5.73
CA PHE A 346 -9.68 -7.49 -5.27
C PHE A 346 -8.91 -6.26 -4.76
N LEU A 347 -8.85 -5.16 -5.52
CA LEU A 347 -8.12 -3.95 -5.12
C LEU A 347 -8.64 -3.34 -3.81
N LYS A 348 -9.94 -3.46 -3.52
CA LYS A 348 -10.51 -3.05 -2.24
C LYS A 348 -9.98 -3.87 -1.07
N SER A 349 -9.66 -5.15 -1.29
CA SER A 349 -9.07 -6.03 -0.25
C SER A 349 -7.65 -5.62 0.16
N LEU A 350 -6.99 -4.76 -0.62
CA LEU A 350 -5.68 -4.17 -0.35
C LEU A 350 -5.75 -2.94 0.58
N SER A 351 -6.95 -2.54 1.01
CA SER A 351 -7.14 -1.41 1.92
C SER A 351 -6.85 -1.82 3.36
N ASP A 352 -6.24 -0.90 4.09
CA ASP A 352 -6.02 -1.04 5.52
C ASP A 352 -7.34 -1.31 6.25
N LYS A 353 -7.33 -2.29 7.16
CA LYS A 353 -8.53 -2.70 7.92
C LYS A 353 -9.05 -1.62 8.87
N THR A 354 -8.21 -0.64 9.22
CA THR A 354 -8.53 0.46 10.15
C THR A 354 -8.93 1.75 9.45
N LYS A 355 -8.79 1.82 8.12
CA LYS A 355 -9.07 3.01 7.32
C LYS A 355 -10.38 2.83 6.57
N ILE A 356 -11.08 3.93 6.35
CA ILE A 356 -12.33 3.93 5.60
C ILE A 356 -12.26 4.95 4.47
N ASN A 357 -13.10 4.73 3.46
CA ASN A 357 -13.22 5.62 2.31
C ASN A 357 -13.91 6.92 2.69
#